data_AF-A0A929FVS2-F1
#
_entry.id   AF-A0A929FVS2-F1
#
_cell.length_a   1.000
_cell.length_b   1.000
_cell.length_c   1.000
_cell.angle_alpha   90.00
_cell.angle_beta   90.00
_cell.angle_gamma   90.00
#
_symmetry.space_group_name_H-M   'P 1'
#
loop_
_entity.id
_entity.type
_entity.pdbx_description
1 polymer ?
#
loop_
_entity_poly.entity_id
_entity_poly.type
_entity_poly.pdbx_seq_one_letter_code
_entity_poly.pdbx_strand_id
1 'polypeptide(L)'
;MPGQNYQSLKSLALKPGMKWYLPTIKLTKVKEFGQGAVVGYWRRKYRGKQEKEAWYLLTNLPSASAALTAYKRRSGLEAMFRDCKRLFVKRK
;
A
#
# COMPACT_ATOMS: atom_id res chain seq x y z
N MET A 1 16.70 1.89 -25.54
CA MET A 1 17.96 1.25 -25.12
C MET A 1 17.63 -0.15 -24.61
N PRO A 2 18.17 -1.22 -25.22
CA PRO A 2 17.94 -2.59 -24.77
C PRO A 2 18.84 -2.88 -23.55
N GLY A 3 18.30 -3.49 -22.49
CA GLY A 3 19.12 -4.06 -21.40
C GLY A 3 18.87 -3.58 -19.95
N GLN A 4 17.82 -2.82 -19.65
CA GLN A 4 17.51 -2.46 -18.26
C GLN A 4 16.55 -3.48 -17.60
N ASN A 5 17.09 -4.32 -16.70
CA ASN A 5 16.33 -5.26 -15.85
C ASN A 5 15.64 -4.56 -14.67
N TYR A 6 15.18 -3.32 -14.86
CA TYR A 6 14.47 -2.56 -13.85
C TYR A 6 13.40 -1.70 -14.51
N GLN A 7 12.28 -1.56 -13.83
CA GLN A 7 11.13 -0.83 -14.33
C GLN A 7 10.58 0.08 -13.23
N SER A 8 10.21 1.31 -13.61
CA SER A 8 9.57 2.25 -12.68
C SER A 8 8.18 1.73 -12.29
N LEU A 9 7.85 1.79 -11.00
CA LEU A 9 6.54 1.42 -10.48
C LEU A 9 5.40 2.25 -11.11
N LYS A 10 5.67 3.50 -11.51
CA LYS A 10 4.71 4.35 -12.23
C LYS A 10 4.32 3.78 -13.60
N SER A 11 5.21 3.03 -14.24
CA SER A 11 4.92 2.39 -15.52
C SER A 11 4.09 1.12 -15.38
N LEU A 12 4.02 0.52 -14.18
CA LEU A 12 3.03 -0.50 -13.84
C LEU A 12 1.69 0.19 -13.56
N ALA A 13 1.05 0.68 -14.63
CA ALA A 13 -0.22 1.35 -14.52
C ALA A 13 -1.29 0.41 -13.92
N LEU A 14 -1.78 0.75 -12.74
CA LEU A 14 -2.98 0.15 -12.17
C LEU A 14 -4.23 0.83 -12.76
N LYS A 15 -5.30 0.07 -12.92
CA LYS A 15 -6.65 0.60 -13.20
C LYS A 15 -7.59 0.24 -12.05
N PRO A 16 -8.66 1.03 -11.82
CA PRO A 16 -9.65 0.71 -10.79
C PRO A 16 -10.19 -0.71 -10.95
N GLY A 17 -10.12 -1.51 -9.89
CA GLY A 17 -10.51 -2.92 -9.88
C GLY A 17 -9.37 -3.90 -10.08
N MET A 18 -8.16 -3.43 -10.41
CA MET A 18 -6.98 -4.28 -10.53
C MET A 18 -6.30 -4.53 -9.19
N LYS A 19 -5.79 -5.76 -9.05
CA LYS A 19 -4.90 -6.18 -7.97
C LYS A 19 -3.80 -7.03 -8.57
N TRP A 20 -2.55 -6.76 -8.21
CA TRP A 20 -1.41 -7.60 -8.57
C TRP A 20 -0.46 -7.76 -7.39
N TYR A 21 0.33 -8.82 -7.45
CA TYR A 21 1.32 -9.18 -6.44
C TYR A 21 2.61 -9.56 -7.14
N LEU A 22 3.69 -8.89 -6.77
CA LEU A 22 5.04 -9.21 -7.21
C LEU A 22 5.81 -9.77 -6.01
N PRO A 23 5.89 -11.11 -5.88
CA PRO A 23 6.74 -11.71 -4.87
C PRO A 23 8.21 -11.45 -5.21
N THR A 24 9.03 -11.31 -4.17
CA THR A 24 10.49 -11.42 -4.28
C THR A 24 11.14 -10.41 -5.24
N ILE A 25 10.86 -9.13 -5.04
CA ILE A 25 11.51 -8.04 -5.76
C ILE A 25 12.78 -7.58 -5.02
N LYS A 26 13.83 -7.28 -5.78
CA LYS A 26 15.04 -6.61 -5.27
C LYS A 26 14.82 -5.10 -5.34
N LEU A 27 14.82 -4.43 -4.19
CA LEU A 27 14.69 -2.97 -4.12
C LEU A 27 16.08 -2.33 -4.11
N THR A 28 16.44 -1.65 -5.20
CA THR A 28 17.83 -1.25 -5.46
C THR A 28 18.19 0.18 -5.08
N LYS A 29 17.41 0.86 -4.23
CA LYS A 29 17.70 2.27 -3.86
C LYS A 29 18.65 2.42 -2.65
N VAL A 30 18.75 1.41 -1.80
CA VAL A 30 19.63 1.40 -0.62
C VAL A 30 20.40 0.09 -0.61
N LYS A 31 21.72 0.16 -0.40
CA LYS A 31 22.70 -0.93 -0.62
C LYS A 31 22.43 -2.22 0.18
N GLU A 32 21.49 -2.18 1.15
CA GLU A 32 21.22 -3.27 2.09
C GLU A 32 19.73 -3.62 2.24
N PHE A 33 18.85 -3.14 1.35
CA PHE A 33 17.45 -3.55 1.41
C PHE A 33 17.29 -4.96 0.84
N GLY A 34 16.86 -5.90 1.68
CA GLY A 34 16.63 -7.30 1.30
C GLY A 34 15.52 -7.49 0.27
N GLN A 35 15.22 -8.75 -0.05
CA GLN A 35 14.09 -9.08 -0.92
C GLN A 35 12.77 -8.78 -0.20
N GLY A 36 11.85 -8.11 -0.90
CA GLY A 36 10.51 -7.79 -0.39
C GLY A 36 9.45 -8.10 -1.45
N ALA A 37 8.18 -8.09 -1.06
CA ALA A 37 7.08 -8.24 -1.99
C ALA A 37 6.36 -6.90 -2.20
N VAL A 38 5.88 -6.64 -3.41
CA VAL A 38 5.08 -5.44 -3.71
C VAL A 38 3.67 -5.84 -4.12
N VAL A 39 2.71 -5.13 -3.55
CA VAL A 39 1.28 -5.27 -3.86
C VAL A 39 0.82 -3.99 -4.52
N GLY A 40 0.29 -4.13 -5.73
CA GLY A 40 -0.49 -3.07 -6.38
C GLY A 40 -1.97 -3.33 -6.21
N TYR A 41 -2.72 -2.35 -5.72
CA TYR A 41 -4.17 -2.46 -5.55
C TYR A 41 -4.85 -1.14 -5.86
N TRP A 42 -5.85 -1.17 -6.73
CA TRP A 42 -6.76 -0.04 -6.89
C TRP A 42 -8.18 -0.52 -6.70
N ARG A 43 -8.84 -0.01 -5.65
CA ARG A 43 -10.24 -0.35 -5.39
C ARG A 43 -11.11 0.06 -6.58
N ARG A 44 -11.97 -0.86 -7.04
CA ARG A 44 -12.97 -0.55 -8.07
C ARG A 44 -13.86 0.61 -7.65
N LYS A 45 -14.33 1.39 -8.62
CA LYS A 45 -15.37 2.39 -8.40
C LYS A 45 -16.64 1.68 -7.90
N TYR A 46 -17.19 2.17 -6.79
CA TYR A 46 -18.42 1.64 -6.22
C TYR A 46 -19.30 2.78 -5.71
N ARG A 47 -20.59 2.79 -6.09
CA ARG A 47 -21.57 3.84 -5.72
C ARG A 47 -21.04 5.26 -5.91
N GLY A 48 -20.42 5.52 -7.06
CA GLY A 48 -19.81 6.82 -7.39
C GLY A 48 -18.51 7.15 -6.65
N LYS A 49 -18.11 6.38 -5.64
CA LYS A 49 -16.89 6.60 -4.85
C LYS A 49 -15.72 5.84 -5.47
N GLN A 50 -14.65 6.56 -5.77
CA GLN A 50 -13.38 6.03 -6.25
C GLN A 50 -12.23 6.71 -5.52
N GLU A 51 -11.19 5.94 -5.22
CA GLU A 51 -9.97 6.50 -4.67
C GLU A 51 -9.18 7.21 -5.76
N LYS A 52 -8.66 8.40 -5.43
CA LYS A 52 -7.94 9.25 -6.39
C LYS A 52 -6.70 8.56 -6.95
N GLU A 53 -6.06 7.72 -6.16
CA GLU A 53 -4.80 7.05 -6.49
C GLU A 53 -4.85 5.57 -6.13
N ALA A 54 -3.99 4.79 -6.78
CA ALA A 54 -3.79 3.38 -6.47
C ALA A 54 -2.86 3.19 -5.26
N TRP A 55 -3.02 2.08 -4.55
CA TRP A 55 -2.13 1.69 -3.46
C TRP A 55 -0.99 0.84 -4.01
N TYR A 56 0.23 1.24 -3.66
CA TYR A 56 1.43 0.43 -3.81
C TYR A 56 2.00 0.16 -2.43
N LEU A 57 1.93 -1.10 -2.01
CA LEU A 57 2.36 -1.52 -0.69
C LEU A 57 3.62 -2.36 -0.82
N LEU A 58 4.67 -1.98 -0.10
CA LEU A 58 5.84 -2.81 0.13
C LEU A 58 5.61 -3.63 1.39
N THR A 59 5.79 -4.95 1.31
CA THR A 59 5.47 -5.86 2.39
C THR A 59 6.40 -7.06 2.41
N ASN A 60 6.65 -7.59 3.61
CA ASN A 60 7.28 -8.89 3.84
C ASN A 60 6.23 -10.01 4.03
N LEU A 61 4.94 -9.71 3.85
CA LEU A 61 3.87 -10.68 4.02
C LEU A 61 3.76 -11.62 2.81
N PRO A 62 3.38 -12.88 3.04
CA PRO A 62 3.41 -13.93 2.02
C PRO A 62 2.30 -13.80 0.96
N SER A 63 1.34 -12.88 1.14
CA SER A 63 0.23 -12.72 0.20
C SER A 63 -0.29 -11.29 0.12
N ALA A 64 -0.83 -10.93 -1.05
CA ALA A 64 -1.47 -9.64 -1.25
C ALA A 64 -2.73 -9.45 -0.39
N SER A 65 -3.47 -10.51 -0.06
CA SER A 65 -4.63 -10.41 0.82
C SER A 65 -4.23 -10.09 2.26
N ALA A 66 -3.17 -10.72 2.78
CA ALA A 66 -2.63 -10.43 4.11
C ALA A 66 -2.15 -8.97 4.19
N ALA A 67 -1.39 -8.52 3.19
CA ALA A 67 -0.91 -7.15 3.11
C ALA A 67 -2.03 -6.11 3.05
N LEU A 68 -3.04 -6.34 2.21
CA LEU A 68 -4.20 -5.44 2.12
C LEU A 68 -5.02 -5.43 3.41
N THR A 69 -5.17 -6.58 4.07
CA THR A 69 -5.90 -6.67 5.35
C THR A 69 -5.17 -5.91 6.45
N ALA A 70 -3.85 -6.08 6.55
CA ALA A 70 -3.03 -5.34 7.50
C ALA A 70 -3.08 -3.83 7.24
N TYR A 71 -2.93 -3.41 5.98
CA TYR A 71 -2.97 -2.00 5.62
C TYR A 71 -4.33 -1.35 5.90
N LYS A 72 -5.45 -2.05 5.60
CA LYS A 72 -6.80 -1.56 5.92
C LYS A 72 -7.01 -1.32 7.40
N ARG A 73 -6.39 -2.11 8.29
CA ARG A 73 -6.51 -1.93 9.73
C ARG A 73 -5.77 -0.70 10.26
N ARG A 74 -4.81 -0.15 9.50
CA ARG A 74 -4.06 1.06 9.88
C ARG A 74 -4.98 2.25 10.18
N SER A 75 -6.12 2.37 9.49
CA SER A 75 -7.08 3.46 9.76
C SER A 75 -7.70 3.40 11.15
N GLY A 76 -7.68 2.24 11.82
CA GLY A 76 -8.14 2.12 13.20
C GLY A 76 -7.31 2.95 14.19
N LEU A 77 -6.01 3.14 13.92
CA LEU A 77 -5.14 3.98 14.75
C LEU A 77 -5.58 5.44 14.75
N GLU A 78 -6.05 5.97 13.61
CA GLU A 78 -6.56 7.34 13.52
C GLU A 78 -7.80 7.56 14.38
N ALA A 79 -8.67 6.56 14.48
CA ALA A 79 -9.83 6.61 15.37
C ALA A 79 -9.38 6.66 16.84
N MET A 80 -8.44 5.79 17.22
CA MET A 80 -7.86 5.78 18.56
C MET A 80 -7.21 7.12 18.91
N PHE A 81 -6.36 7.67 18.03
CA PHE A 81 -5.69 8.95 18.26
C PHE A 81 -6.68 10.12 18.37
N ARG A 82 -7.75 10.11 17.57
CA ARG A 82 -8.83 11.11 17.67
C ARG A 82 -9.52 11.06 19.03
N ASP A 83 -9.83 9.87 19.53
CA ASP A 83 -10.50 9.71 20.82
C ASP A 83 -9.59 10.11 21.98
N CYS A 84 -8.30 9.74 21.95
CA CYS A 84 -7.33 10.20 22.94
C CYS A 84 -7.29 11.74 23.01
N LYS A 85 -7.18 12.44 21.88
CA LYS A 85 -7.17 13.91 21.86
C LYS A 85 -8.45 14.51 22.44
N ARG A 86 -9.62 13.94 22.12
CA ARG A 86 -10.91 14.40 22.65
C ARG A 86 -11.00 14.20 24.17
N LEU A 87 -10.50 13.08 24.68
CA LEU A 87 -10.48 12.78 26.12
C LEU A 87 -9.53 13.71 26.89
N PHE A 88 -8.38 14.09 26.30
CA PHE A 88 -7.45 15.02 26.93
C PHE A 88 -7.92 16.48 26.89
N VAL A 89 -8.65 16.90 25.85
CA VAL A 89 -9.19 18.27 25.76
C VAL A 89 -10.39 18.50 26.67
N LYS A 90 -11.24 17.49 26.89
CA LYS A 90 -12.41 17.60 27.80
C LYS A 90 -12.06 17.52 29.30
N ARG A 91 -10.80 17.23 29.64
CA ARG A 91 -10.31 17.12 31.03
C ARG A 91 -9.52 18.36 31.50
N LYS A 92 -9.48 19.42 30.70
CA LYS A 92 -9.07 20.78 31.11
C LYS A 92 -10.31 21.65 31.22
#